data_AF-A0A060BTW4-F1
#
_entry.id   AF-A0A060BTW4-F1
#
_cell.length_a   1.000
_cell.length_b   1.000
_cell.length_c   1.000
_cell.angle_alpha   90.00
_cell.angle_beta   90.00
_cell.angle_gamma   90.00
#
_symmetry.space_group_name_H-M   'P 1'
#
loop_
_entity.id
_entity.type
_entity.pdbx_description
1 polymer ?
#
loop_
_entity_poly.entity_id
_entity_poly.type
_entity_poly.pdbx_seq_one_letter_code
_entity_poly.pdbx_strand_id
1 'polypeptide(L)'
;SRCRRNPIGVGQYQHDVDQRQLARTLEAVVEDAVNAVGVDLNTASAPLLAHVAGLGPSLAQNIVAWRDQNGAFPSRTALKKVTGLGPRAFEQSAGFLRIRDGKEPLDASSVHPEAYGVARRIVAACGRDIRQIMGQPQALAGLRPEVFVDENFGLPTVRDILTELE
;
A
#
# COMPACT_ATOMS: atom_id res chain seq x y z
N SER A 1 -10.37 -46.03 -53.22
CA SER A 1 -9.33 -46.09 -52.18
C SER A 1 -8.74 -44.73 -51.89
N ARG A 2 -8.67 -44.38 -50.60
CA ARG A 2 -7.83 -43.35 -49.92
C ARG A 2 -8.42 -41.95 -49.71
N CYS A 3 -8.98 -41.79 -48.50
CA CYS A 3 -8.91 -40.56 -47.69
C CYS A 3 -7.49 -39.97 -47.65
N ARG A 4 -7.40 -38.64 -47.72
CA ARG A 4 -6.39 -37.82 -47.00
C ARG A 4 -7.09 -36.54 -46.53
N ARG A 5 -7.66 -36.57 -45.33
CA ARG A 5 -7.17 -35.86 -44.13
C ARG A 5 -6.79 -34.41 -44.41
N ASN A 6 -7.73 -33.53 -44.09
CA ASN A 6 -7.53 -32.14 -43.74
C ASN A 6 -6.55 -32.07 -42.55
N PRO A 7 -5.36 -31.48 -42.67
CA PRO A 7 -4.57 -31.13 -41.50
C PRO A 7 -5.17 -29.84 -40.94
N ILE A 8 -6.02 -29.99 -39.92
CA ILE A 8 -6.35 -28.88 -39.04
C ILE A 8 -5.05 -28.58 -38.28
N GLY A 9 -4.27 -27.65 -38.81
CA GLY A 9 -3.14 -27.05 -38.13
C GLY A 9 -3.65 -26.13 -37.03
N VAL A 10 -4.17 -26.71 -35.95
CA VAL A 10 -4.36 -26.02 -34.68
C VAL A 10 -2.97 -25.73 -34.10
N GLY A 11 -2.48 -24.54 -34.41
CA GLY A 11 -1.21 -24.02 -33.93
C GLY A 11 -1.17 -24.01 -32.40
N GLN A 12 -0.03 -24.42 -31.86
CA GLN A 12 0.33 -24.59 -30.46
C GLN A 12 0.28 -23.30 -29.60
N TYR A 13 -0.51 -22.29 -29.96
CA TYR A 13 -0.51 -20.96 -29.33
C TYR A 13 -1.72 -20.68 -28.43
N GLN A 14 -2.71 -21.57 -28.32
CA GLN A 14 -3.89 -21.32 -27.47
C GLN A 14 -3.67 -21.71 -25.99
N HIS A 15 -2.69 -22.55 -25.67
CA HIS A 15 -2.46 -22.97 -24.28
C HIS A 15 -1.58 -22.01 -23.46
N ASP A 16 -0.68 -21.28 -24.12
CA ASP A 16 0.26 -20.37 -23.44
C ASP A 16 -0.38 -19.03 -23.06
N VAL A 17 -1.38 -18.59 -23.83
CA VAL A 17 -2.02 -17.27 -23.66
C VAL A 17 -2.98 -17.30 -22.47
N ASP A 18 -3.78 -18.37 -22.35
CA ASP A 18 -4.75 -18.55 -21.26
C ASP A 18 -4.04 -18.68 -19.90
N GLN A 19 -2.95 -19.46 -19.82
CA GLN A 19 -2.20 -19.64 -18.57
C GLN A 19 -1.53 -18.35 -18.08
N ARG A 20 -0.98 -17.52 -18.98
CA ARG A 20 -0.40 -16.21 -18.60
C ARG A 20 -1.47 -15.23 -18.15
N GLN A 21 -2.64 -15.24 -18.77
CA GLN A 21 -3.74 -14.35 -18.40
C GLN A 21 -4.39 -14.78 -17.08
N LEU A 22 -4.52 -16.09 -16.85
CA LEU A 22 -4.99 -16.66 -15.59
C LEU A 22 -4.03 -16.36 -14.43
N ALA A 23 -2.73 -16.54 -14.66
CA ALA A 23 -1.69 -16.22 -13.67
C ALA A 23 -1.74 -14.74 -13.28
N ARG A 24 -1.78 -13.83 -14.26
CA ARG A 24 -1.91 -12.37 -14.01
C ARG A 24 -3.17 -11.99 -13.24
N THR A 25 -4.28 -12.67 -13.51
CA THR A 25 -5.55 -12.41 -12.82
C THR A 25 -5.47 -12.86 -11.37
N LEU A 26 -4.87 -14.03 -11.11
CA LEU A 26 -4.64 -14.52 -9.75
C LEU A 26 -3.68 -13.60 -8.98
N GLU A 27 -2.60 -13.14 -9.63
CA GLU A 27 -1.65 -12.16 -9.07
C GLU A 27 -2.38 -10.88 -8.68
N ALA A 28 -3.21 -10.31 -9.57
CA ALA A 28 -3.96 -9.09 -9.29
C ALA A 28 -4.92 -9.23 -8.10
N VAL A 29 -5.58 -10.38 -7.94
CA VAL A 29 -6.48 -10.65 -6.79
C VAL A 29 -5.69 -10.78 -5.49
N VAL A 30 -4.50 -11.39 -5.53
CA VAL A 30 -3.60 -11.47 -4.37
C VAL A 30 -3.08 -10.09 -4.01
N GLU A 31 -2.67 -9.29 -5.00
CA GLU A 31 -2.26 -7.89 -4.79
C GLU A 31 -3.37 -7.09 -4.12
N ASP A 32 -4.61 -7.17 -4.62
CA ASP A 32 -5.77 -6.46 -4.05
C ASP A 32 -6.05 -6.89 -2.60
N ALA A 33 -6.03 -8.20 -2.32
CA ALA A 33 -6.23 -8.71 -0.97
C ALA A 33 -5.13 -8.25 0.02
N VAL A 34 -3.88 -8.25 -0.44
CA VAL A 34 -2.72 -7.80 0.38
C VAL A 34 -2.78 -6.29 0.62
N ASN A 35 -3.15 -5.52 -0.40
CA ASN A 35 -3.30 -4.07 -0.33
C ASN A 35 -4.48 -3.68 0.58
N ALA A 36 -5.59 -4.43 0.56
CA ALA A 36 -6.77 -4.17 1.39
C ALA A 36 -6.50 -4.43 2.89
N VAL A 37 -5.73 -5.47 3.22
CA VAL A 37 -5.39 -5.79 4.63
C VAL A 37 -4.33 -4.82 5.16
N GLY A 38 -3.42 -4.35 4.30
CA GLY A 38 -2.25 -3.57 4.68
C GLY A 38 -1.16 -4.45 5.27
N VAL A 39 0.09 -4.17 4.90
CA VAL A 39 1.23 -5.02 5.23
C VAL A 39 2.17 -4.31 6.21
N ASP A 40 2.44 -4.97 7.33
CA ASP A 40 3.39 -4.48 8.32
C ASP A 40 4.84 -4.62 7.84
N LEU A 41 5.54 -3.51 7.62
CA LEU A 41 6.89 -3.51 7.05
C LEU A 41 7.91 -4.27 7.90
N ASN A 42 7.77 -4.18 9.22
CA ASN A 42 8.72 -4.77 10.17
C ASN A 42 8.54 -6.28 10.37
N THR A 43 7.34 -6.81 10.12
CA THR A 43 7.02 -8.23 10.32
C THR A 43 6.81 -8.99 9.02
N ALA A 44 6.55 -8.28 7.92
CA ALA A 44 6.30 -8.90 6.63
C ALA A 44 7.52 -9.65 6.08
N SER A 45 7.22 -10.71 5.35
CA SER A 45 8.21 -11.51 4.63
C SER A 45 8.43 -10.95 3.22
N ALA A 46 9.62 -11.17 2.64
CA ALA A 46 9.94 -10.74 1.28
C ALA A 46 8.86 -11.10 0.22
N PRO A 47 8.31 -12.33 0.17
CA PRO A 47 7.25 -12.63 -0.79
C PRO A 47 5.98 -11.81 -0.56
N LEU A 48 5.58 -11.53 0.68
CA LEU A 48 4.40 -10.71 0.98
C LEU A 48 4.58 -9.27 0.51
N LEU A 49 5.78 -8.71 0.70
CA LEU A 49 6.13 -7.37 0.21
C LEU A 49 6.20 -7.29 -1.32
N ALA A 50 6.54 -8.39 -1.99
CA ALA A 50 6.63 -8.44 -3.46
C ALA A 50 5.25 -8.41 -4.15
N HIS A 51 4.17 -8.63 -3.40
CA HIS A 51 2.79 -8.50 -3.87
C HIS A 51 2.17 -7.14 -3.56
N VAL A 52 2.94 -6.21 -2.99
CA VAL A 52 2.45 -4.84 -2.74
C VAL A 52 2.62 -4.00 -4.01
N ALA A 53 1.62 -3.17 -4.30
CA ALA A 53 1.65 -2.28 -5.45
C ALA A 53 2.92 -1.40 -5.45
N GLY A 54 3.72 -1.50 -6.51
CA GLY A 54 4.97 -0.74 -6.67
C GLY A 54 6.21 -1.36 -6.01
N LEU A 55 6.07 -2.50 -5.32
CA LEU A 55 7.19 -3.26 -4.76
C LEU A 55 7.43 -4.53 -5.57
N GLY A 56 8.53 -4.58 -6.31
CA GLY A 56 8.96 -5.78 -7.01
C GLY A 56 9.67 -6.79 -6.10
N PRO A 57 9.88 -8.04 -6.55
CA PRO A 57 10.57 -9.08 -5.78
C PRO A 57 12.01 -8.69 -5.39
N SER A 58 12.71 -7.93 -6.23
CA SER A 58 14.03 -7.39 -5.91
C SER A 58 13.98 -6.31 -4.83
N LEU A 59 12.97 -5.44 -4.86
CA LEU A 59 12.80 -4.40 -3.84
C LEU A 59 12.43 -4.98 -2.49
N ALA A 60 11.54 -5.98 -2.49
CA ALA A 60 11.15 -6.69 -1.28
C ALA A 60 12.36 -7.36 -0.59
N GLN A 61 13.27 -7.98 -1.36
CA GLN A 61 14.52 -8.50 -0.83
C GLN A 61 15.42 -7.40 -0.27
N ASN A 62 15.54 -6.25 -0.95
CA ASN A 62 16.32 -5.12 -0.46
C ASN A 62 15.76 -4.55 0.85
N ILE A 63 14.44 -4.50 1.01
CA ILE A 63 13.77 -4.05 2.25
C ILE A 63 14.12 -4.99 3.40
N VAL A 64 14.01 -6.31 3.19
CA VAL A 64 14.35 -7.31 4.22
C VAL A 64 15.85 -7.28 4.54
N ALA A 65 16.71 -7.15 3.53
CA ALA A 65 18.16 -7.03 3.72
C ALA A 65 18.53 -5.75 4.46
N TRP A 66 17.84 -4.63 4.18
CA TRP A 66 18.04 -3.38 4.91
C TRP A 66 17.61 -3.54 6.38
N ARG A 67 16.48 -4.22 6.62
CA ARG A 67 15.96 -4.53 7.96
C ARG A 67 16.93 -5.40 8.76
N ASP A 68 17.55 -6.39 8.12
CA ASP A 68 18.53 -7.27 8.76
C ASP A 68 19.79 -6.49 9.19
N GLN A 69 20.23 -5.53 8.37
CA GLN A 69 21.43 -4.73 8.62
C GLN A 69 21.22 -3.55 9.58
N ASN A 70 20.07 -2.86 9.50
CA ASN A 70 19.80 -1.62 10.22
C ASN A 70 18.79 -1.80 11.37
N GLY A 71 18.12 -2.95 11.44
CA GLY A 71 17.02 -3.21 12.35
C GLY A 71 15.66 -2.77 11.82
N ALA A 72 14.68 -2.73 12.71
CA ALA A 72 13.31 -2.33 12.37
C ALA A 72 13.24 -0.90 11.80
N PHE A 73 12.33 -0.68 10.86
CA PHE A 73 12.06 0.64 10.31
C PHE A 73 11.33 1.51 11.34
N PRO A 74 11.89 2.67 11.71
CA PRO A 74 11.25 3.57 12.66
C PRO A 74 10.19 4.48 12.02
N SER A 75 10.23 4.67 10.69
CA SER A 75 9.31 5.56 9.97
C SER A 75 9.29 5.22 8.48
N ARG A 76 8.22 5.59 7.77
CA ARG A 76 8.14 5.37 6.30
C ARG A 76 9.24 6.12 5.54
N THR A 77 9.73 7.23 6.07
CA THR A 77 10.88 7.95 5.50
C THR A 77 12.17 7.12 5.46
N ALA A 78 12.32 6.12 6.32
CA ALA A 78 13.47 5.20 6.26
C ALA A 78 13.43 4.30 5.02
N LEU A 79 12.27 4.06 4.41
CA LEU A 79 12.17 3.35 3.12
C LEU A 79 12.92 4.08 2.00
N LYS A 80 12.99 5.42 2.03
CA LYS A 80 13.76 6.20 1.06
C LYS A 80 15.27 5.92 1.11
N LYS A 81 15.77 5.31 2.20
CA LYS A 81 17.18 4.89 2.34
C LYS A 81 17.43 3.50 1.75
N VAL A 82 16.39 2.75 1.40
CA VAL A 82 16.52 1.41 0.83
C VAL A 82 16.96 1.54 -0.62
N THR A 83 18.01 0.82 -1.00
CA THR A 83 18.55 0.82 -2.35
C THR A 83 17.51 0.32 -3.35
N GLY A 84 17.29 1.12 -4.41
CA GLY A 84 16.36 0.81 -5.49
C GLY A 84 14.94 1.33 -5.31
N LEU A 85 14.56 1.81 -4.12
CA LEU A 85 13.24 2.37 -3.90
C LEU A 85 13.14 3.78 -4.50
N GLY A 86 12.58 3.88 -5.70
CA GLY A 86 12.34 5.15 -6.37
C GLY A 86 11.20 5.96 -5.73
N PRO A 87 11.13 7.29 -5.97
CA PRO A 87 10.08 8.14 -5.42
C PRO A 87 8.68 7.71 -5.85
N ARG A 88 8.53 7.23 -7.10
CA ARG A 88 7.25 6.70 -7.61
C ARG A 88 6.84 5.38 -6.93
N ALA A 89 7.80 4.47 -6.72
CA ALA A 89 7.54 3.21 -6.03
C ALA A 89 7.19 3.47 -4.56
N PHE A 90 7.88 4.41 -3.91
CA PHE A 90 7.55 4.87 -2.56
C PHE A 90 6.14 5.43 -2.47
N GLU A 91 5.76 6.32 -3.38
CA GLU A 91 4.43 6.94 -3.37
C GLU A 91 3.32 5.89 -3.50
N GLN A 92 3.46 4.96 -4.44
CA GLN A 92 2.47 3.88 -4.65
C GLN A 92 2.41 2.92 -3.46
N SER A 93 3.55 2.57 -2.86
CA SER A 93 3.60 1.60 -1.77
C SER A 93 3.30 2.20 -0.39
N ALA A 94 3.52 3.50 -0.19
CA ALA A 94 3.42 4.13 1.12
C ALA A 94 2.04 4.07 1.77
N GLY A 95 0.95 3.92 1.00
CA GLY A 95 -0.41 3.76 1.55
C GLY A 95 -0.70 2.37 2.07
N PHE A 96 -0.05 1.35 1.50
CA PHE A 96 -0.29 -0.05 1.84
C PHE A 96 0.66 -0.57 2.91
N LEU A 97 1.77 0.14 3.15
CA LEU A 97 2.80 -0.23 4.12
C LEU A 97 2.51 0.39 5.48
N ARG A 98 2.32 -0.45 6.50
CA ARG A 98 2.06 -0.03 7.88
C ARG A 98 3.27 -0.22 8.77
N ILE A 99 3.45 0.68 9.74
CA ILE A 99 4.48 0.59 10.77
C ILE A 99 3.84 0.80 12.14
N ARG A 100 3.47 -0.28 12.83
CA ARG A 100 2.85 -0.22 14.16
C ARG A 100 3.74 0.38 15.25
N ASP A 101 5.05 0.19 15.15
CA ASP A 101 6.05 0.69 16.13
C ASP A 101 6.77 1.95 15.63
N GLY A 102 6.11 2.73 14.78
CA GLY A 102 6.68 3.92 14.17
C GLY A 102 6.87 5.07 15.15
N LYS A 103 7.90 5.89 14.93
CA LYS A 103 8.12 7.15 15.64
C LYS A 103 6.97 8.12 15.40
N GLU A 104 6.42 8.12 14.19
CA GLU A 104 5.20 8.86 13.85
C GLU A 104 4.01 7.90 13.95
N PRO A 105 3.03 8.20 14.81
CA PRO A 105 1.94 7.28 15.06
C PRO A 105 0.95 7.27 13.85
N LEU A 106 1.04 8.25 12.94
CA LEU A 106 0.37 8.25 11.62
C LEU A 106 0.94 7.19 10.66
N ASP A 107 2.17 6.69 10.86
CA ASP A 107 2.72 5.61 10.02
C ASP A 107 2.00 4.26 10.27
N ALA A 108 1.22 4.16 11.35
CA ALA A 108 0.42 2.99 11.67
C ALA A 108 -0.91 2.95 10.89
N SER A 109 -1.43 4.09 10.42
CA SER A 109 -2.67 4.19 9.65
C SER A 109 -2.42 4.20 8.15
N SER A 110 -3.43 3.96 7.31
CA SER A 110 -3.25 3.93 5.84
C SER A 110 -3.08 5.32 5.21
N VAL A 111 -2.90 6.36 6.03
CA VAL A 111 -2.77 7.75 5.61
C VAL A 111 -1.46 7.94 4.83
N HIS A 112 -1.55 8.42 3.59
CA HIS A 112 -0.38 8.73 2.78
C HIS A 112 0.39 9.94 3.36
N PRO A 113 1.72 10.01 3.16
CA PRO A 113 2.53 11.15 3.60
C PRO A 113 2.10 12.48 2.99
N GLU A 114 1.47 12.46 1.80
CA GLU A 114 0.88 13.66 1.19
C GLU A 114 -0.29 14.21 2.02
N ALA A 115 -1.07 13.32 2.63
CA ALA A 115 -2.18 13.64 3.49
C ALA A 115 -1.76 14.00 4.93
N TYR A 116 -0.46 13.92 5.29
CA TYR A 116 0.01 14.32 6.63
C TYR A 116 -0.28 15.80 6.91
N GLY A 117 -0.27 16.65 5.87
CA GLY A 117 -0.66 18.04 6.00
C GLY A 117 -2.10 18.21 6.48
N VAL A 118 -3.03 17.46 5.87
CA VAL A 118 -4.44 17.45 6.23
C VAL A 118 -4.65 16.83 7.60
N ALA A 119 -4.05 15.67 7.88
CA ALA A 119 -4.12 15.00 9.18
C ALA A 119 -3.60 15.90 10.31
N ARG A 120 -2.48 16.61 10.12
CA ARG A 120 -1.97 17.58 11.09
C ARG A 120 -2.92 18.76 11.32
N ARG A 121 -3.58 19.27 10.27
CA ARG A 121 -4.59 20.33 10.42
C ARG A 121 -5.80 19.86 11.22
N ILE A 122 -6.27 18.64 10.97
CA ILE A 122 -7.36 18.01 11.73
C ILE A 122 -6.98 17.91 13.21
N VAL A 123 -5.79 17.38 13.50
CA VAL A 123 -5.27 17.23 14.87
C VAL A 123 -5.13 18.60 15.56
N ALA A 124 -4.58 19.60 14.85
CA ALA A 124 -4.45 20.96 15.36
C ALA A 124 -5.81 21.61 15.66
N ALA A 125 -6.83 21.35 14.83
CA ALA A 125 -8.19 21.83 15.04
C ALA A 125 -8.87 21.15 16.25
N CYS A 126 -8.58 19.88 16.51
CA CYS A 126 -9.02 19.18 17.73
C CYS A 126 -8.29 19.65 19.00
N GLY A 127 -7.11 20.27 18.86
CA GLY A 127 -6.28 20.70 20.00
C GLY A 127 -5.79 19.55 20.89
N ARG A 128 -5.75 18.32 20.36
CA ARG A 128 -5.31 17.11 21.07
C ARG A 128 -4.06 16.52 20.42
N ASP A 129 -3.36 15.67 21.16
CA ASP A 129 -2.20 14.94 20.65
C ASP A 129 -2.64 13.84 19.65
N ILE A 130 -1.86 13.59 18.59
CA ILE A 130 -2.17 12.58 17.55
C ILE A 130 -2.44 11.21 18.19
N ARG A 131 -1.69 10.87 19.24
CA ARG A 131 -1.83 9.59 19.95
C ARG A 131 -3.15 9.46 20.71
N GLN A 132 -3.78 10.57 21.09
CA GLN A 132 -5.08 10.57 21.76
C GLN A 132 -6.24 10.57 20.78
N ILE A 133 -6.02 11.06 19.55
CA ILE A 133 -7.04 11.07 18.50
C ILE A 133 -7.18 9.69 17.88
N MET A 134 -6.05 8.99 17.65
CA MET A 134 -6.10 7.63 17.12
C MET A 134 -6.75 6.66 18.10
N GLY A 135 -7.84 6.03 17.68
CA GLY A 135 -8.65 5.13 18.49
C GLY A 135 -9.67 5.84 19.39
N GLN A 136 -9.87 7.15 19.25
CA GLN A 136 -10.93 7.90 19.94
C GLN A 136 -11.89 8.55 18.93
N PRO A 137 -12.91 7.82 18.45
CA PRO A 137 -13.86 8.34 17.47
C PRO A 137 -14.64 9.56 17.98
N GLN A 138 -14.80 9.70 19.31
CA GLN A 138 -15.47 10.85 19.92
C GLN A 138 -14.72 12.17 19.75
N ALA A 139 -13.40 12.14 19.57
CA ALA A 139 -12.62 13.36 19.30
C ALA A 139 -12.83 13.86 17.87
N LEU A 140 -13.23 12.98 16.95
CA LEU A 140 -13.39 13.22 15.52
C LEU A 140 -14.85 13.46 15.12
N ALA A 141 -15.82 12.94 15.88
CA ALA A 141 -17.26 13.01 15.59
C ALA A 141 -17.84 14.44 15.45
N GLY A 142 -17.15 15.47 15.94
CA GLY A 142 -17.57 16.87 15.81
C GLY A 142 -16.98 17.63 14.61
N LEU A 143 -16.05 17.01 13.87
CA LEU A 143 -15.34 17.67 12.78
C LEU A 143 -16.13 17.62 11.48
N ARG A 144 -16.13 18.75 10.77
CA ARG A 144 -16.67 18.85 9.40
C ARG A 144 -15.54 18.51 8.42
N PRO A 145 -15.60 17.37 7.69
CA PRO A 145 -14.56 17.01 6.70
C PRO A 145 -14.41 18.07 5.60
N GLU A 146 -15.47 18.80 5.31
CA GLU A 146 -15.53 19.90 4.33
C GLU A 146 -14.50 21.01 4.59
N VAL A 147 -14.12 21.24 5.84
CA VAL A 147 -13.18 22.30 6.24
C VAL A 147 -11.73 21.91 5.92
N PHE A 148 -11.48 20.62 5.71
CA PHE A 148 -10.16 20.06 5.46
C PHE A 148 -9.97 19.59 4.02
N VAL A 149 -10.97 19.81 3.17
CA VAL A 149 -10.87 19.60 1.72
C VAL A 149 -9.90 20.62 1.17
N ASP A 150 -8.96 20.15 0.36
CA ASP A 150 -7.96 20.96 -0.30
C ASP A 150 -8.03 20.70 -1.82
N GLU A 151 -7.36 21.51 -2.63
CA GLU A 151 -7.36 21.36 -4.09
C GLU A 151 -6.77 20.01 -4.55
N ASN A 152 -5.88 19.43 -3.75
CA ASN A 152 -5.29 18.10 -3.97
C ASN A 152 -6.09 16.95 -3.33
N PHE A 153 -6.94 17.24 -2.32
CA PHE A 153 -7.61 16.23 -1.52
C PHE A 153 -9.11 16.47 -1.45
N GLY A 154 -9.87 15.64 -2.16
CA GLY A 154 -11.32 15.68 -2.13
C GLY A 154 -11.94 15.20 -0.81
N LEU A 155 -13.21 15.57 -0.61
CA LEU A 155 -14.08 15.05 0.44
C LEU A 155 -14.00 13.53 0.69
N PRO A 156 -14.01 12.64 -0.33
CA PRO A 156 -13.93 11.20 -0.09
C PRO A 156 -12.62 10.80 0.59
N THR A 157 -11.49 11.40 0.20
CA THR A 157 -10.17 11.13 0.79
C THR A 157 -10.09 11.62 2.23
N VAL A 158 -10.61 12.81 2.51
CA VAL A 158 -10.66 13.34 3.88
C VAL A 158 -11.51 12.45 4.78
N ARG A 159 -12.64 11.94 4.27
CA ARG A 159 -13.51 11.03 5.03
C ARG A 159 -12.81 9.70 5.31
N ASP A 160 -12.09 9.17 4.33
CA ASP A 160 -11.29 7.95 4.49
C ASP A 160 -10.21 8.12 5.57
N ILE A 161 -9.50 9.25 5.55
CA ILE A 161 -8.51 9.61 6.59
C ILE A 161 -9.17 9.71 7.97
N LEU A 162 -10.35 10.32 8.07
CA LEU A 162 -11.07 10.41 9.34
C LEU A 162 -11.45 9.02 9.86
N THR A 163 -11.97 8.16 8.99
CA THR A 163 -12.32 6.77 9.34
C THR A 163 -11.09 5.95 9.75
N GLU A 164 -9.92 6.19 9.14
CA GLU A 164 -8.65 5.55 9.55
C GLU A 164 -8.08 6.11 10.87
N LEU A 165 -8.51 7.31 11.29
CA LEU A 165 -8.11 7.93 12.56
C LEU A 165 -9.08 7.60 13.71
N GLU A 166 -10.33 7.20 13.41
CA GLU A 166 -11.32 6.71 14.38
C GLU A 166 -10.89 5.40 15.05
#